data_AF-A0A8J4WRV8-F1
#
_entry.id   AF-A0A8J4WRV8-F1
#
_cell.length_a   1.000
_cell.length_b   1.000
_cell.length_c   1.000
_cell.angle_alpha   90.00
_cell.angle_beta   90.00
_cell.angle_gamma   90.00
#
_symmetry.space_group_name_H-M   'P 1'
#
loop_
_entity.id
_entity.type
_entity.pdbx_description
1 polymer ?
#
loop_
_entity_poly.entity_id
_entity_poly.type
_entity_poly.pdbx_seq_one_letter_code
_entity_poly.pdbx_strand_id
1 'polypeptide(L)'
;MSWFGWSEAQYRSARRDPAEVVTDTLMLELNWQMKEAERLQRERDNEYRRLRTGVDYSWLVSAPRVAYDISHGGRLALEDLCGKVHPSYCGAVILR
;
A
#
# COMPACT_ATOMS: atom_id res chain seq x y z
N MET A 1 -40.42 10.04 7.67
CA MET A 1 -38.96 10.09 7.88
C MET A 1 -38.52 8.74 8.39
N SER A 2 -38.05 7.86 7.50
CA SER A 2 -37.52 6.54 7.89
C SER A 2 -36.05 6.71 8.24
N TRP A 3 -35.70 6.60 9.53
CA TRP A 3 -34.34 6.67 10.06
C TRP A 3 -33.71 5.28 10.29
N PHE A 4 -34.37 4.23 9.84
CA PHE A 4 -33.83 2.87 9.85
C PHE A 4 -33.97 2.27 8.45
N GLY A 5 -33.30 2.90 7.50
CA GLY A 5 -32.93 2.26 6.24
C GLY A 5 -31.77 1.31 6.49
N TRP A 6 -32.00 0.22 7.20
CA TRP A 6 -31.27 -1.01 6.90
C TRP A 6 -31.81 -1.44 5.55
N SER A 7 -31.40 -0.74 4.50
CA SER A 7 -31.51 -1.21 3.13
C SER A 7 -30.62 -2.43 3.09
N GLU A 8 -31.26 -3.56 3.41
CA GLU A 8 -31.01 -4.88 2.87
C GLU A 8 -29.81 -4.85 1.96
N ALA A 9 -28.69 -5.31 2.50
CA ALA A 9 -27.46 -5.45 1.77
C ALA A 9 -27.76 -6.25 0.51
N GLN A 10 -28.01 -5.53 -0.58
CA GLN A 10 -27.93 -6.08 -1.91
C GLN A 10 -26.43 -6.28 -2.14
N TYR A 11 -25.94 -7.37 -1.54
CA TYR A 11 -24.70 -8.10 -1.75
C TYR A 11 -24.62 -8.60 -3.21
N ARG A 12 -24.88 -7.70 -4.15
CA ARG A 12 -24.41 -7.81 -5.51
C ARG A 12 -23.50 -6.62 -5.66
N SER A 13 -22.25 -6.80 -5.19
CA SER A 13 -21.15 -6.05 -5.78
C SER A 13 -21.42 -6.06 -7.29
N ALA A 14 -21.53 -4.89 -7.90
CA ALA A 14 -21.42 -4.79 -9.35
C ALA A 14 -20.22 -5.68 -9.70
N ARG A 15 -20.41 -6.67 -10.58
CA ARG A 15 -19.38 -7.67 -10.90
C ARG A 15 -18.15 -6.88 -11.34
N ARG A 16 -17.21 -6.61 -10.43
CA ARG A 16 -16.00 -5.83 -10.74
C ARG A 16 -15.18 -6.68 -11.67
N ASP A 17 -14.62 -6.04 -12.68
CA ASP A 17 -13.85 -6.75 -13.69
C ASP A 17 -12.67 -7.46 -12.99
N PRO A 18 -12.42 -8.76 -13.22
CA PRO A 18 -11.34 -9.45 -12.55
C PRO A 18 -9.98 -8.76 -12.74
N ALA A 19 -9.74 -8.09 -13.87
CA ALA A 19 -8.53 -7.30 -14.08
C ALA A 19 -8.46 -6.08 -13.16
N GLU A 20 -9.58 -5.37 -12.97
CA GLU A 20 -9.68 -4.25 -12.01
C GLU A 20 -9.38 -4.73 -10.58
N VAL A 21 -9.91 -5.88 -10.18
CA VAL A 21 -9.64 -6.46 -8.84
C VAL A 21 -8.16 -6.81 -8.68
N VAL A 22 -7.53 -7.39 -9.71
CA VAL A 22 -6.11 -7.71 -9.69
C VAL A 22 -5.27 -6.44 -9.60
N THR A 23 -5.59 -5.42 -10.39
CA THR A 23 -4.93 -4.11 -10.33
C THR A 23 -5.06 -3.46 -8.95
N ASP A 24 -6.28 -3.36 -8.41
CA ASP A 24 -6.52 -2.81 -7.08
C ASP A 24 -5.71 -3.56 -6.01
N THR A 25 -5.68 -4.89 -6.08
CA THR A 25 -4.98 -5.74 -5.11
C THR A 25 -3.47 -5.52 -5.17
N LEU A 26 -2.88 -5.57 -6.36
CA LEU A 26 -1.42 -5.42 -6.53
C LEU A 26 -0.96 -3.99 -6.21
N MET A 27 -1.74 -2.98 -6.58
CA MET A 27 -1.43 -1.59 -6.25
C MET A 27 -1.56 -1.30 -4.75
N LEU A 28 -2.54 -1.91 -4.07
CA LEU A 28 -2.69 -1.83 -2.62
C LEU A 28 -1.49 -2.47 -1.91
N GLU A 29 -1.11 -3.68 -2.33
CA GLU A 29 0.01 -4.44 -1.77
C GLU A 29 1.31 -3.65 -1.93
N LEU A 30 1.59 -3.13 -3.13
CA LEU A 30 2.78 -2.31 -3.37
C LEU A 30 2.81 -1.08 -2.45
N ASN A 31 1.69 -0.37 -2.29
CA ASN A 31 1.64 0.80 -1.41
C ASN A 31 1.94 0.44 0.04
N TRP A 32 1.42 -0.71 0.50
CA TRP A 32 1.71 -1.23 1.83
C TRP A 32 3.20 -1.56 1.98
N GLN A 33 3.79 -2.28 1.02
CA GLN A 33 5.21 -2.63 1.03
C GLN A 33 6.13 -1.40 1.02
N MET A 34 5.78 -0.36 0.26
CA MET A 34 6.53 0.91 0.26
C MET A 34 6.51 1.57 1.64
N LYS A 35 5.33 1.68 2.27
CA LYS A 35 5.20 2.25 3.62
C LYS A 35 5.97 1.43 4.65
N GLU A 36 5.93 0.12 4.53
CA GLU A 36 6.62 -0.80 5.43
C GLU A 36 8.15 -0.69 5.26
N ALA A 37 8.64 -0.59 4.02
CA ALA A 37 10.05 -0.35 3.74
C ALA A 37 10.52 1.00 4.33
N GLU A 38 9.72 2.06 4.21
CA GLU A 38 10.04 3.33 4.87
C GLU A 38 10.04 3.23 6.40
N ARG A 39 9.12 2.46 6.99
CA ARG A 39 9.09 2.23 8.44
C ARG A 39 10.38 1.54 8.90
N LEU A 40 10.78 0.45 8.24
CA LEU A 40 12.01 -0.28 8.55
C LEU A 40 13.26 0.58 8.37
N GLN A 41 13.31 1.39 7.30
CA GLN A 41 14.38 2.34 7.07
C GLN A 41 14.51 3.35 8.22
N ARG A 42 13.38 3.90 8.70
CA ARG A 42 13.35 4.84 9.84
C ARG A 42 13.85 4.17 11.12
N GLU A 43 13.45 2.93 11.37
CA GLU A 43 13.89 2.17 12.55
C GLU A 43 15.41 1.95 12.54
N ARG A 44 15.95 1.54 11.39
CA ARG A 44 17.40 1.40 11.20
C ARG A 44 18.15 2.72 11.42
N ASP A 45 17.66 3.82 10.86
CA ASP A 45 18.31 5.12 10.99
C ASP A 45 18.20 5.69 12.42
N ASN A 46 17.14 5.38 13.15
CA ASN A 46 16.98 5.70 14.58
C ASN A 46 17.96 4.89 15.43
N GLU A 47 18.06 3.59 15.19
CA GLU A 47 18.99 2.70 15.90
C GLU A 47 20.44 3.12 15.67
N TYR A 48 20.81 3.39 14.41
CA TYR A 48 22.15 3.87 14.07
C TYR A 48 22.49 5.18 14.78
N ARG A 49 21.53 6.12 14.87
CA ARG A 49 21.73 7.36 15.64
C ARG A 49 21.86 7.10 17.12
N ARG A 50 21.00 6.28 17.72
CA ARG A 50 21.07 5.90 19.13
C ARG A 50 22.42 5.28 19.48
N LEU A 51 22.96 4.41 18.62
CA LEU A 51 24.29 3.83 18.81
C LEU A 51 25.40 4.88 18.77
N ARG A 52 25.27 5.92 17.94
CA ARG A 52 26.25 7.02 17.84
C ARG A 52 26.15 8.03 18.99
N THR A 53 24.95 8.34 19.46
CA THR A 53 24.71 9.38 20.48
C THR A 53 24.60 8.82 21.90
N GLY A 54 24.36 7.51 22.05
CA GLY A 54 24.09 6.86 23.32
C GLY A 54 22.69 7.15 23.90
N VAL A 55 21.89 7.99 23.24
CA VAL A 55 20.60 8.49 23.72
C VAL A 55 19.55 8.41 22.62
N ASP A 56 18.33 8.01 22.98
CA ASP A 56 17.20 7.94 22.07
C ASP A 56 16.48 9.29 21.94
N TYR A 57 16.64 9.92 20.78
CA TYR A 57 15.97 11.18 20.41
C TYR A 57 14.86 10.96 19.37
N SER A 58 14.41 9.73 19.14
CA SER A 58 13.41 9.41 18.11
C SER A 58 12.14 10.26 18.22
N TRP A 59 11.69 10.56 19.44
CA TRP A 59 10.53 11.41 19.73
C TRP A 59 10.71 12.90 19.39
N LEU A 60 11.94 13.39 19.24
CA LEU A 60 12.24 14.78 18.82
C LEU A 60 12.34 14.92 17.30
N VAL A 61 12.38 13.82 16.56
CA VAL A 61 12.59 13.82 15.11
C VAL A 61 11.25 14.02 14.42
N SER A 62 11.09 15.13 13.69
CA SER A 62 9.97 15.30 12.77
C SER A 62 10.01 14.23 11.68
N ALA A 63 8.87 13.71 11.26
CA ALA A 63 8.78 12.74 10.17
C ALA A 63 9.56 13.24 8.93
N PRO A 64 10.50 12.45 8.38
CA PRO A 64 11.24 12.83 7.18
C PRO A 64 10.30 13.00 5.98
N ARG A 65 10.59 13.98 5.12
CA ARG A 65 9.77 14.30 3.93
C ARG A 65 9.94 13.33 2.75
N VAL A 66 10.89 12.40 2.82
CA VAL A 66 11.15 11.46 1.73
C VAL A 66 10.20 10.29 1.89
N ALA A 67 9.02 10.42 1.30
CA ALA A 67 8.16 9.30 0.96
C ALA A 67 8.57 8.78 -0.42
N TYR A 68 8.58 7.46 -0.61
CA TYR A 68 8.67 6.92 -1.96
C TYR A 68 7.39 7.31 -2.70
N ASP A 69 7.54 8.04 -3.80
CA ASP A 69 6.41 8.45 -4.63
C ASP A 69 6.57 7.86 -6.04
N ILE A 70 5.48 7.32 -6.55
CA ILE A 70 5.42 6.78 -7.91
C ILE A 70 4.89 7.91 -8.79
N SER A 71 5.68 8.32 -9.78
CA SER A 71 5.23 9.33 -10.73
C SER A 71 3.90 8.90 -11.38
N HIS A 72 3.04 9.86 -11.72
CA HIS A 72 1.74 9.56 -12.31
C HIS A 72 1.85 8.64 -13.54
N GLY A 73 2.85 8.88 -14.41
CA GLY A 73 3.11 8.03 -15.56
C GLY A 73 3.57 6.62 -15.19
N GLY A 74 4.41 6.48 -14.15
CA GLY A 74 4.81 5.17 -13.62
C GLY A 74 3.64 4.39 -13.04
N ARG A 75 2.71 5.08 -12.37
CA ARG A 75 1.49 4.49 -11.83
C ARG A 75 0.59 3.95 -12.93
N LEU A 76 0.32 4.75 -13.97
CA LEU A 76 -0.50 4.32 -15.11
C LEU A 76 0.09 3.09 -15.82
N ALA A 77 1.41 3.09 -16.03
CA ALA A 77 2.09 1.95 -16.65
C ALA A 77 1.99 0.68 -15.79
N LEU A 78 2.07 0.83 -14.46
CA LEU A 78 1.95 -0.29 -13.53
C LEU A 78 0.52 -0.83 -13.50
N GLU A 79 -0.48 0.04 -13.48
CA GLU A 79 -1.90 -0.35 -13.52
C GLU A 79 -2.23 -1.16 -14.80
N ASP A 80 -1.68 -0.75 -15.97
CA ASP A 80 -1.81 -1.50 -17.24
C ASP A 80 -1.13 -2.89 -17.18
N LEU A 81 0.02 -3.00 -16.51
CA LEU A 81 0.70 -4.29 -16.32
C LEU A 81 -0.08 -5.20 -15.36
N CYS A 82 -0.62 -4.66 -14.27
CA CYS A 82 -1.40 -5.41 -13.31
C CYS A 82 -2.68 -5.99 -13.95
N GLY A 83 -3.35 -5.22 -14.81
CA GLY A 83 -4.56 -5.68 -15.51
C GLY A 83 -4.32 -6.87 -16.45
N LYS A 84 -3.06 -7.12 -16.85
CA LYS A 84 -2.67 -8.26 -17.69
C LYS A 84 -2.39 -9.54 -16.90
N VAL A 85 -2.33 -9.45 -15.57
CA VAL A 85 -2.12 -10.61 -14.69
C VAL A 85 -3.42 -11.40 -14.58
N HIS A 86 -3.38 -12.68 -14.97
CA HIS A 86 -4.55 -13.54 -14.81
C HIS A 86 -4.87 -13.73 -13.31
N PRO A 87 -6.15 -13.68 -12.88
CA PRO A 87 -6.52 -13.65 -11.46
C PRO A 87 -5.94 -14.80 -10.61
N SER A 88 -5.78 -15.99 -11.19
CA SER A 88 -5.18 -17.14 -10.47
C SER A 88 -3.70 -16.96 -10.10
N TYR A 89 -2.98 -16.06 -10.77
CA TYR A 89 -1.56 -15.79 -10.50
C TYR A 89 -1.34 -14.58 -9.60
N CYS A 90 -2.38 -13.81 -9.27
CA CYS A 90 -2.26 -12.62 -8.43
C CYS A 90 -1.52 -12.92 -7.10
N GLY A 91 -1.93 -13.98 -6.41
CA GLY A 91 -1.27 -14.39 -5.16
C GLY A 91 0.19 -14.81 -5.34
N ALA A 92 0.54 -15.45 -6.46
CA ALA A 92 1.92 -15.83 -6.75
C ALA A 92 2.82 -14.61 -7.04
N VAL A 93 2.25 -13.54 -7.60
CA VAL A 93 2.96 -12.26 -7.80
C VAL A 93 3.27 -11.59 -6.46
N ILE A 94 2.33 -11.64 -5.50
CA ILE A 94 2.50 -11.02 -4.17
C ILE A 94 3.55 -11.75 -3.33
N LEU A 95 3.64 -13.08 -3.45
CA LEU A 95 4.54 -13.90 -2.63
C LEU A 95 6.00 -13.93 -3.11
N ARG A 96 6.28 -13.42 -4.31
CA ARG A 96 7.60 -13.48 -4.95
C ARG A 96 8.45 -12.26 -4.61
#